data_AF-A0A1G1EZP8-F1
#
_entry.id   AF-A0A1G1EZP8-F1
#
_cell.length_a   1.000
_cell.length_b   1.000
_cell.length_c   1.000
_cell.angle_alpha   90.00
_cell.angle_beta   90.00
_cell.angle_gamma   90.00
#
_symmetry.space_group_name_H-M   'P 1'
#
loop_
_entity.id
_entity.type
_entity.pdbx_description
1 polymer ?
#
loop_
_entity_poly.entity_id
_entity_poly.type
_entity_poly.pdbx_seq_one_letter_code
_entity_poly.pdbx_strand_id
1 'polypeptide(L)'
;MPNDVISQLLVIFITISVQIWFVHKVKSRYKTGPNIYIFHPIFFINLVEILFFFSPFVFFLLNKGIYDKGYIFNNSSMPLVIYCISLLNFNIVCFFLEGVLLKKLKVSNSEDTLFDFKQSEFKLWIIIYVVVWIARLITISIGTYWHVFVTPEMQARRDAFSHITSLLAFFTVVLAPIFWYIASLLYFTQYKSNKKYRTIFKLLIFAEIIFYLPSGGKLLALMPIIAYFIANYMVNGFKIFIKQFAVFILIVSLLLPLHNLFRGTGKISIESIKKIQKSKENYLSQSISQTFNRAENFSAYFVFVEKVESFLKGKTYNQIFSAPIPRFFWHNKPKAANANEIGRKYGLLGNDFITSPAIGMWAEAYLNFGFSGLFLIGTCMSIFSLFLFKHMMINRTLWSSFYCYYIFFLYVTRPQSMIGGMISDVIKLFIVLFLFKLLIKAHEKRIIYWTAK
;
A
#
# COMPACT_ATOMS: atom_id res chain seq x y z
N MET A 1 -5.79 -20.87 27.01
CA MET A 1 -5.28 -21.81 25.99
C MET A 1 -3.78 -21.88 26.14
N PRO A 2 -3.16 -23.08 26.18
CA PRO A 2 -1.70 -23.17 26.21
C PRO A 2 -1.12 -22.42 25.01
N ASN A 3 0.00 -21.74 25.23
CA ASN A 3 0.79 -21.02 24.22
C ASN A 3 1.53 -22.02 23.33
N ASP A 4 0.77 -22.91 22.74
CA ASP A 4 1.24 -24.00 21.91
C ASP A 4 1.37 -23.50 20.48
N VAL A 5 2.62 -23.47 20.01
CA VAL A 5 2.99 -23.12 18.65
C VAL A 5 2.20 -23.98 17.65
N ILE A 6 1.93 -25.25 17.98
CA ILE A 6 1.19 -26.16 17.09
C ILE A 6 -0.25 -25.66 16.92
N SER A 7 -0.92 -25.30 18.02
CA SER A 7 -2.27 -24.73 17.99
C SER A 7 -2.35 -23.44 17.16
N GLN A 8 -1.36 -22.54 17.28
CA GLN A 8 -1.32 -21.30 16.50
C GLN A 8 -1.10 -21.56 15.01
N LEU A 9 -0.18 -22.47 14.67
CA LEU A 9 0.05 -22.90 13.29
C LEU A 9 -1.22 -23.53 12.69
N LEU A 10 -1.92 -24.37 13.45
CA LEU A 10 -3.17 -24.99 13.02
C LEU A 10 -4.24 -23.93 12.66
N VAL A 11 -4.43 -22.92 13.51
CA VAL A 11 -5.36 -21.80 13.25
C VAL A 11 -5.00 -21.08 11.96
N ILE A 12 -3.70 -20.82 11.73
CA ILE A 12 -3.23 -20.16 10.49
C ILE A 12 -3.49 -21.04 9.27
N PHE A 13 -3.13 -22.32 9.32
CA PHE A 13 -3.34 -23.24 8.19
C PHE A 13 -4.81 -23.41 7.85
N ILE A 14 -5.69 -23.56 8.85
CA ILE A 14 -7.14 -23.61 8.64
C ILE A 14 -7.61 -22.32 7.96
N THR A 15 -7.17 -21.16 8.46
CA THR A 15 -7.57 -19.86 7.91
C THR A 15 -7.13 -19.71 6.46
N ILE A 16 -5.86 -19.98 6.15
CA ILE A 16 -5.31 -19.93 4.77
C ILE A 16 -6.06 -20.90 3.85
N SER A 17 -6.39 -22.10 4.33
CA SER A 17 -7.13 -23.10 3.53
C SER A 17 -8.52 -22.59 3.14
N VAL A 18 -9.25 -21.99 4.08
CA VAL A 18 -10.56 -21.38 3.82
C VAL A 18 -10.43 -20.19 2.87
N GLN A 19 -9.40 -19.36 3.03
CA GLN A 19 -9.13 -18.24 2.11
C GLN A 19 -8.87 -18.71 0.68
N ILE A 20 -8.03 -19.74 0.50
CA ILE A 20 -7.75 -20.34 -0.80
C ILE A 20 -9.04 -20.85 -1.45
N TRP A 21 -9.94 -21.44 -0.67
CA TRP A 21 -11.26 -21.86 -1.16
C TRP A 21 -12.08 -20.67 -1.69
N PHE A 22 -12.18 -19.56 -0.93
CA PHE A 22 -12.87 -18.36 -1.40
C PHE A 22 -12.23 -17.78 -2.67
N VAL A 23 -10.90 -17.73 -2.72
CA VAL A 23 -10.15 -17.30 -3.91
C VAL A 23 -10.47 -18.17 -5.12
N HIS A 24 -10.51 -19.49 -4.95
CA HIS A 24 -10.87 -20.41 -6.02
C HIS A 24 -12.31 -20.18 -6.51
N LYS A 25 -13.26 -19.99 -5.59
CA LYS A 25 -14.66 -19.71 -5.93
C LYS A 25 -14.80 -18.40 -6.70
N VAL A 26 -14.18 -17.31 -6.24
CA VAL A 26 -14.15 -16.04 -6.97
C VAL A 26 -13.52 -16.24 -8.35
N LYS A 27 -12.33 -16.83 -8.44
CA LYS A 27 -11.66 -17.10 -9.73
C LYS A 27 -12.56 -17.88 -10.68
N SER A 28 -13.32 -18.86 -10.19
CA SER A 28 -14.23 -19.67 -11.01
C SER A 28 -15.38 -18.84 -11.62
N ARG A 29 -15.84 -17.79 -10.96
CA ARG A 29 -16.88 -16.87 -11.44
C ARG A 29 -16.41 -15.94 -12.56
N TYR A 30 -15.09 -15.67 -12.63
CA TYR A 30 -14.48 -14.76 -13.61
C TYR A 30 -13.61 -15.48 -14.65
N LYS A 31 -13.86 -16.77 -14.93
CA LYS A 31 -13.02 -17.60 -15.83
C LYS A 31 -13.00 -17.13 -17.29
N THR A 32 -14.03 -16.44 -17.76
CA THR A 32 -14.24 -16.14 -19.18
C THR A 32 -13.58 -14.84 -19.66
N GLY A 33 -12.53 -14.36 -18.97
CA GLY A 33 -11.97 -13.04 -19.21
C GLY A 33 -10.52 -12.78 -18.83
N PRO A 34 -10.04 -11.53 -19.02
CA PRO A 34 -8.80 -11.06 -18.44
C PRO A 34 -8.81 -11.32 -16.94
N ASN A 35 -7.64 -11.47 -16.32
CA ASN A 35 -7.50 -11.87 -14.90
C ASN A 35 -7.92 -10.77 -13.91
N ILE A 36 -9.08 -10.14 -14.11
CA ILE A 36 -9.65 -9.06 -13.30
C ILE A 36 -9.93 -9.54 -11.88
N TYR A 37 -10.11 -10.84 -11.66
CA TYR A 37 -10.33 -11.42 -10.33
C TYR A 37 -9.20 -11.08 -9.34
N ILE A 38 -8.01 -10.66 -9.79
CA ILE A 38 -6.94 -10.20 -8.89
C ILE A 38 -7.25 -8.90 -8.17
N PHE A 39 -8.11 -8.06 -8.77
CA PHE A 39 -8.64 -6.86 -8.14
C PHE A 39 -9.85 -7.19 -7.28
N HIS A 40 -10.32 -8.44 -7.27
CA HIS A 40 -11.38 -8.83 -6.38
C HIS A 40 -10.88 -8.71 -4.93
N PRO A 41 -11.62 -8.04 -4.03
CA PRO A 41 -11.17 -7.81 -2.66
C PRO A 41 -10.75 -9.08 -1.91
N ILE A 42 -11.47 -10.19 -2.10
CA ILE A 42 -11.11 -11.51 -1.55
C ILE A 42 -9.72 -11.97 -2.02
N PHE A 43 -9.43 -11.89 -3.32
CA PHE A 43 -8.10 -12.32 -3.80
C PHE A 43 -7.02 -11.45 -3.20
N PHE A 44 -7.22 -10.14 -3.28
CA PHE A 44 -6.22 -9.17 -2.92
C PHE A 44 -5.92 -9.19 -1.41
N ILE A 45 -6.94 -8.99 -0.57
CA ILE A 45 -6.74 -8.89 0.89
C ILE A 45 -6.13 -10.19 1.42
N ASN A 46 -6.61 -11.36 1.00
CA ASN A 46 -6.02 -12.62 1.45
C ASN A 46 -4.56 -12.77 1.00
N LEU A 47 -4.20 -12.37 -0.23
CA LEU A 47 -2.82 -12.40 -0.69
C LEU A 47 -1.92 -11.51 0.17
N VAL A 48 -2.38 -10.30 0.49
CA VAL A 48 -1.65 -9.36 1.35
C VAL A 48 -1.50 -9.93 2.75
N GLU A 49 -2.55 -10.49 3.33
CA GLU A 49 -2.50 -11.10 4.65
C GLU A 49 -1.56 -12.30 4.71
N ILE A 50 -1.57 -13.15 3.69
CA ILE A 50 -0.63 -14.27 3.61
C ILE A 50 0.82 -13.77 3.55
N LEU A 51 1.10 -12.77 2.71
CA LEU A 51 2.47 -12.29 2.49
C LEU A 51 3.01 -11.41 3.64
N PHE A 52 2.17 -10.54 4.20
CA PHE A 52 2.61 -9.51 5.16
C PHE A 52 2.25 -9.82 6.61
N PHE A 53 1.34 -10.75 6.86
CA PHE A 53 0.97 -11.18 8.21
C PHE A 53 1.32 -12.64 8.48
N PHE A 54 0.66 -13.59 7.81
CA PHE A 54 0.80 -15.02 8.15
C PHE A 54 2.21 -15.55 7.89
N SER A 55 2.83 -15.24 6.75
CA SER A 55 4.18 -15.71 6.45
C SER A 55 5.21 -15.22 7.47
N PRO A 56 5.27 -13.92 7.81
CA PRO A 56 6.14 -13.46 8.89
C PRO A 56 5.79 -14.05 10.26
N PHE A 57 4.50 -14.20 10.58
CA PHE A 57 4.08 -14.76 11.85
C PHE A 57 4.48 -16.24 12.00
N VAL A 58 4.26 -17.07 10.98
CA VAL A 58 4.69 -18.48 10.95
C VAL A 58 6.20 -18.59 11.10
N PHE A 59 6.97 -17.76 10.39
CA PHE A 59 8.42 -17.76 10.55
C PHE A 59 8.83 -17.41 11.98
N PHE A 60 8.20 -16.40 12.59
CA PHE A 60 8.45 -16.05 13.99
C PHE A 60 8.18 -17.24 14.92
N LEU A 61 7.06 -17.94 14.74
CA LEU A 61 6.70 -19.11 15.55
C LEU A 61 7.74 -20.23 15.45
N LEU A 62 8.23 -20.50 14.23
CA LEU A 62 9.20 -21.56 13.98
C LEU A 62 10.63 -21.18 14.40
N ASN A 63 10.92 -19.89 14.55
CA ASN A 63 12.26 -19.38 14.85
C ASN A 63 12.31 -18.60 16.17
N LYS A 64 11.45 -18.95 17.12
CA LYS A 64 11.32 -18.24 18.40
C LYS A 64 12.65 -18.06 19.15
N GLY A 65 13.58 -19.02 19.03
CA GLY A 65 14.90 -18.94 19.65
C GLY A 65 15.83 -17.84 19.09
N ILE A 66 15.54 -17.30 17.90
CA ILE A 66 16.27 -16.19 17.29
C ILE A 66 15.83 -14.84 17.87
N TYR A 67 14.59 -14.75 18.36
CA TYR A 67 14.01 -13.52 18.87
C TYR A 67 14.14 -13.47 20.39
N ASP A 68 14.61 -12.33 20.89
CA ASP A 68 14.96 -12.15 22.31
C ASP A 68 13.79 -12.47 23.26
N LYS A 69 14.14 -12.88 24.49
CA LYS A 69 13.21 -13.19 25.59
C LYS A 69 12.50 -11.93 26.08
N GLY A 70 11.55 -11.44 25.30
CA GLY A 70 10.73 -10.27 25.61
C GLY A 70 9.62 -10.01 24.60
N TYR A 71 9.54 -10.81 23.53
CA TYR A 71 8.55 -10.63 22.51
C TYR A 71 7.12 -10.96 22.99
N ILE A 72 6.22 -10.03 22.69
CA ILE A 72 4.79 -9.98 23.04
C ILE A 72 4.01 -11.23 22.60
N PHE A 73 4.53 -11.99 21.64
CA PHE A 73 3.81 -13.11 21.03
C PHE A 73 3.63 -14.32 21.96
N ASN A 74 4.19 -14.31 23.17
CA ASN A 74 3.95 -15.39 24.12
C ASN A 74 2.45 -15.59 24.39
N ASN A 75 1.61 -14.55 24.41
CA ASN A 75 0.16 -14.67 24.64
C ASN A 75 -0.69 -14.43 23.38
N SER A 76 -0.11 -14.65 22.19
CA SER A 76 -0.74 -14.30 20.91
C SER A 76 -1.87 -15.22 20.44
N SER A 77 -2.15 -16.34 21.10
CA SER A 77 -3.12 -17.33 20.60
C SER A 77 -4.53 -16.75 20.44
N MET A 78 -5.06 -16.10 21.47
CA MET A 78 -6.43 -15.59 21.45
C MET A 78 -6.60 -14.42 20.47
N PRO A 79 -5.71 -13.39 20.46
CA PRO A 79 -5.83 -12.34 19.45
C PRO A 79 -5.67 -12.86 18.02
N LEU A 80 -4.82 -13.88 17.79
CA LEU A 80 -4.63 -14.51 16.48
C LEU A 80 -5.93 -15.17 15.99
N VAL A 81 -6.59 -15.96 16.85
CA VAL A 81 -7.88 -16.59 16.52
C VAL A 81 -8.90 -15.54 16.11
N ILE A 82 -9.00 -14.45 16.88
CA ILE A 82 -9.96 -13.38 16.62
C ILE A 82 -9.63 -12.63 15.33
N TYR A 83 -8.35 -12.40 15.07
CA TYR A 83 -7.88 -11.81 13.82
C TYR A 83 -8.30 -12.68 12.61
N CYS A 84 -8.04 -13.99 12.70
CA CYS A 84 -8.46 -14.96 11.70
C CYS A 84 -9.98 -14.96 11.50
N ILE A 85 -10.78 -14.89 12.58
CA ILE A 85 -12.24 -14.78 12.50
C ILE A 85 -12.67 -13.49 11.80
N SER A 86 -12.06 -12.34 12.12
CA SER A 86 -12.33 -11.06 11.44
C SER A 86 -12.05 -11.14 9.94
N LEU A 87 -10.96 -11.79 9.55
CA LEU A 87 -10.57 -11.98 8.16
C LEU A 87 -11.49 -12.97 7.42
N LEU A 88 -11.97 -14.02 8.11
CA LEU A 88 -13.00 -14.90 7.59
C LEU A 88 -14.34 -14.16 7.42
N ASN A 89 -14.73 -13.34 8.39
CA ASN A 89 -15.90 -12.47 8.28
C ASN A 89 -15.79 -11.56 7.05
N PHE A 90 -14.63 -10.93 6.83
CA PHE A 90 -14.39 -10.13 5.64
C PHE A 90 -14.68 -10.92 4.34
N ASN A 91 -14.17 -12.15 4.24
CA ASN A 91 -14.38 -13.00 3.07
C ASN A 91 -15.84 -13.43 2.89
N ILE A 92 -16.51 -13.82 3.96
CA ILE A 92 -17.92 -14.23 3.96
C ILE A 92 -18.80 -13.07 3.50
N VAL A 93 -18.64 -11.88 4.11
CA VAL A 93 -19.41 -10.68 3.76
C VAL A 93 -19.15 -10.29 2.31
N CYS A 94 -17.88 -10.26 1.87
CA CYS A 94 -17.56 -9.98 0.47
C CYS A 94 -18.24 -10.97 -0.47
N PHE A 95 -18.13 -12.27 -0.21
CA PHE A 95 -18.66 -13.32 -1.09
C PHE A 95 -20.18 -13.29 -1.18
N PHE A 96 -20.86 -13.04 -0.06
CA PHE A 96 -22.32 -12.91 -0.01
C PHE A 96 -22.79 -11.64 -0.71
N LEU A 97 -22.20 -10.49 -0.38
CA LEU A 97 -22.54 -9.21 -1.03
C LEU A 97 -22.21 -9.22 -2.51
N GLU A 98 -21.17 -9.91 -2.95
CA GLU A 98 -20.87 -10.09 -4.37
C GLU A 98 -22.05 -10.74 -5.09
N GLY A 99 -22.58 -11.82 -4.51
CA GLY A 99 -23.76 -12.54 -5.01
C GLY A 99 -25.03 -11.70 -5.06
N VAL A 100 -25.12 -10.61 -4.28
CA VAL A 100 -26.25 -9.67 -4.31
C VAL A 100 -25.98 -8.50 -5.26
N LEU A 101 -24.81 -7.86 -5.14
CA LEU A 101 -24.46 -6.61 -5.81
C LEU A 101 -24.07 -6.81 -7.28
N LEU A 102 -23.50 -7.95 -7.63
CA LEU A 102 -23.01 -8.24 -8.98
C LEU A 102 -23.93 -9.16 -9.79
N LYS A 103 -24.97 -9.78 -9.20
CA LYS A 103 -25.90 -10.68 -9.90
C LYS A 103 -26.56 -10.05 -11.14
N LYS A 104 -26.78 -8.74 -11.11
CA LYS A 104 -27.37 -7.98 -12.22
C LYS A 104 -26.37 -7.50 -13.27
N LEU A 105 -25.07 -7.54 -12.97
CA LEU A 105 -24.05 -7.18 -13.94
C LEU A 105 -23.80 -8.41 -14.81
N LYS A 106 -24.50 -8.47 -15.95
CA LYS A 106 -24.03 -9.29 -17.07
C LYS A 106 -22.65 -8.76 -17.43
N VAL A 107 -21.60 -9.41 -16.93
CA VAL A 107 -20.23 -9.14 -17.35
C VAL A 107 -20.20 -9.55 -18.82
N SER A 108 -20.49 -8.61 -19.73
CA SER A 108 -20.44 -8.86 -21.17
C SER A 108 -19.06 -9.44 -21.50
N ASN A 109 -19.02 -10.36 -22.46
CA ASN A 109 -17.81 -11.06 -22.88
C ASN A 109 -16.62 -10.11 -22.90
N SER A 110 -15.67 -10.40 -22.03
CA SER A 110 -14.62 -9.49 -21.57
C SER A 110 -13.41 -9.43 -22.50
N GLU A 111 -13.61 -9.78 -23.76
CA GLU A 111 -12.60 -9.66 -24.81
C GLU A 111 -12.51 -8.21 -25.34
N ASP A 112 -13.58 -7.42 -25.18
CA ASP A 112 -13.57 -6.00 -25.50
C ASP A 112 -12.72 -5.23 -24.47
N THR A 113 -11.46 -5.05 -24.84
CA THR A 113 -10.41 -4.17 -24.29
C THR A 113 -10.59 -3.74 -22.83
N LEU A 114 -9.68 -4.23 -21.98
CA LEU A 114 -9.58 -3.94 -20.55
C LEU A 114 -9.77 -2.45 -20.19
N PHE A 115 -9.37 -1.50 -21.05
CA PHE A 115 -9.59 -0.07 -20.89
C PHE A 115 -9.63 0.64 -22.25
N ASP A 116 -10.64 1.48 -22.50
CA ASP A 116 -10.61 2.47 -23.59
C ASP A 116 -9.73 3.64 -23.14
N PHE A 117 -8.62 3.87 -23.84
CA PHE A 117 -7.64 4.89 -23.48
C PHE A 117 -7.54 5.94 -24.56
N LYS A 118 -8.07 7.13 -24.26
CA LYS A 118 -8.00 8.27 -25.18
C LYS A 118 -6.61 8.88 -25.19
N GLN A 119 -6.13 9.27 -26.36
CA GLN A 119 -4.84 9.94 -26.52
C GLN A 119 -4.74 11.25 -25.70
N SER A 120 -5.86 11.96 -25.52
CA SER A 120 -5.95 13.15 -24.68
C SER A 120 -5.62 12.87 -23.21
N GLU A 121 -6.08 11.73 -22.67
CA GLU A 121 -5.76 11.31 -21.31
C GLU A 121 -4.27 11.02 -21.16
N PHE A 122 -3.64 10.38 -22.15
CA PHE A 122 -2.20 10.12 -22.13
C PHE A 122 -1.35 11.38 -22.01
N LYS A 123 -1.68 12.39 -22.82
CA LYS A 123 -0.96 13.66 -22.83
C LYS A 123 -1.04 14.33 -21.45
N LEU A 124 -2.21 14.28 -20.80
CA LEU A 124 -2.35 14.80 -19.45
C LEU A 124 -1.50 14.01 -18.44
N TRP A 125 -1.45 12.68 -18.52
CA TRP A 125 -0.61 11.86 -17.64
C TRP A 125 0.88 12.15 -17.80
N ILE A 126 1.34 12.45 -19.02
CA ILE A 126 2.71 12.92 -19.25
C ILE A 126 2.94 14.26 -18.53
N ILE A 127 2.02 15.22 -18.66
CA ILE A 127 2.14 16.53 -17.97
C ILE A 127 2.18 16.33 -16.46
N ILE A 128 1.29 15.50 -15.91
CA ILE A 128 1.28 15.16 -14.48
C ILE A 128 2.63 14.58 -14.06
N TYR A 129 3.18 13.65 -14.84
CA TYR A 129 4.45 13.03 -14.53
C TYR A 129 5.64 14.01 -14.62
N VAL A 130 5.61 14.98 -15.54
CA VAL A 130 6.56 16.10 -15.55
C VAL A 130 6.44 16.92 -14.26
N VAL A 131 5.22 17.23 -13.81
CA VAL A 131 4.97 17.91 -12.53
C VAL A 131 5.52 17.09 -11.36
N VAL A 132 5.37 15.76 -11.37
CA VAL A 132 5.99 14.87 -10.37
C VAL A 132 7.51 15.05 -10.35
N TRP A 133 8.17 15.09 -11.50
CA TRP A 133 9.63 15.29 -11.56
C TRP A 133 10.06 16.69 -11.11
N ILE A 134 9.31 17.73 -11.46
CA ILE A 134 9.56 19.08 -10.94
C ILE A 134 9.44 19.07 -9.40
N ALA A 135 8.40 18.43 -8.87
CA ALA A 135 8.21 18.29 -7.42
C ALA A 135 9.39 17.58 -6.76
N ARG A 136 9.94 16.54 -7.39
CA ARG A 136 11.13 15.83 -6.92
C ARG A 136 12.38 16.72 -6.89
N LEU A 137 12.62 17.49 -7.94
CA LEU A 137 13.74 18.43 -7.98
C LEU A 137 13.62 19.50 -6.88
N ILE A 138 12.40 19.97 -6.62
CA ILE A 138 12.12 20.88 -5.50
C ILE A 138 12.39 20.20 -4.15
N THR A 139 12.02 18.92 -3.97
CA THR A 139 12.35 18.21 -2.71
C THR A 139 13.86 18.03 -2.51
N ILE A 140 14.62 17.89 -3.59
CA ILE A 140 16.09 17.87 -3.52
C ILE A 140 16.61 19.25 -3.09
N SER A 141 16.11 20.34 -3.69
CA SER A 141 16.59 21.70 -3.40
C SER A 141 16.24 22.19 -2.00
N ILE A 142 15.06 21.84 -1.48
CA ILE A 142 14.65 22.11 -0.09
C ILE A 142 15.43 21.21 0.89
N GLY A 143 16.05 20.14 0.39
CA GLY A 143 16.77 19.18 1.18
C GLY A 143 15.86 18.14 1.85
N THR A 144 14.54 18.08 1.58
CA THR A 144 13.66 17.03 2.13
C THR A 144 13.91 15.64 1.57
N TYR A 145 14.60 15.55 0.42
CA TYR A 145 14.94 14.28 -0.22
C TYR A 145 15.96 13.44 0.57
N TRP A 146 16.91 14.08 1.26
CA TRP A 146 17.99 13.38 1.97
C TRP A 146 17.67 13.21 3.46
N HIS A 147 17.26 12.03 3.91
CA HIS A 147 17.06 11.79 5.34
C HIS A 147 18.36 11.78 6.16
N VAL A 148 19.51 11.73 5.48
CA VAL A 148 20.83 11.46 6.04
C VAL A 148 21.63 12.75 6.22
N PHE A 149 21.44 13.74 5.36
CA PHE A 149 22.19 15.00 5.39
C PHE A 149 21.25 16.15 5.74
N VAL A 150 21.20 16.51 7.02
CA VAL A 150 20.40 17.65 7.50
C VAL A 150 21.34 18.62 8.20
N THR A 151 21.70 19.71 7.52
CA THR A 151 22.32 20.85 8.19
C THR A 151 21.25 21.64 8.94
N PRO A 152 21.61 22.44 9.97
CA PRO A 152 20.65 23.33 10.63
C PRO A 152 19.92 24.25 9.64
N GLU A 153 20.62 24.73 8.61
CA GLU A 153 20.03 25.52 7.52
C GLU A 153 19.00 24.72 6.70
N MET A 154 19.31 23.47 6.34
CA MET A 154 18.35 22.59 5.67
C MET A 154 17.14 22.32 6.55
N GLN A 155 17.31 22.13 7.86
CA GLN A 155 16.19 21.94 8.77
C GLN A 155 15.30 23.18 8.81
N ALA A 156 15.87 24.38 8.94
CA ALA A 156 15.12 25.63 8.91
C ALA A 156 14.35 25.81 7.59
N ARG A 157 14.96 25.47 6.44
CA ARG A 157 14.26 25.46 5.14
C ARG A 157 13.13 24.43 5.12
N ARG A 158 13.36 23.20 5.60
CA ARG A 158 12.31 22.17 5.66
C ARG A 158 11.11 22.63 6.48
N ASP A 159 11.36 23.27 7.61
CA ASP A 159 10.31 23.77 8.50
C ASP A 159 9.51 24.90 7.81
N ALA A 160 10.22 25.84 7.18
CA ALA A 160 9.62 26.93 6.39
C ALA A 160 8.77 26.41 5.20
N PHE A 161 9.20 25.30 4.57
CA PHE A 161 8.52 24.70 3.41
C PHE A 161 7.69 23.45 3.77
N SER A 162 7.40 23.20 5.05
CA SER A 162 6.72 21.97 5.51
C SER A 162 5.36 21.75 4.83
N HIS A 163 4.58 22.81 4.61
CA HIS A 163 3.32 22.74 3.87
C HIS A 163 3.52 22.36 2.40
N ILE A 164 4.46 23.00 1.71
CA ILE A 164 4.77 22.72 0.30
C ILE A 164 5.29 21.30 0.15
N THR A 165 6.21 20.86 1.01
CA THR A 165 6.78 19.52 0.96
C THR A 165 5.73 18.42 1.18
N SER A 166 4.73 18.64 2.04
CA SER A 166 3.60 17.72 2.20
C SER A 166 2.76 17.59 0.91
N LEU A 167 2.57 18.70 0.20
CA LEU A 167 1.89 18.71 -1.10
C LEU A 167 2.72 17.99 -2.16
N LEU A 168 4.03 18.29 -2.26
CA LEU A 168 4.94 17.63 -3.21
C LEU A 168 5.02 16.13 -2.96
N ALA A 169 5.02 15.70 -1.70
CA ALA A 169 4.99 14.29 -1.33
C ALA A 169 3.73 13.58 -1.84
N PHE A 170 2.59 14.27 -1.89
CA PHE A 170 1.39 13.70 -2.50
C PHE A 170 1.62 13.43 -4.00
N PHE A 171 2.18 14.37 -4.77
CA PHE A 171 2.48 14.15 -6.20
C PHE A 171 3.42 12.95 -6.41
N THR A 172 4.47 12.82 -5.60
CA THR A 172 5.48 11.78 -5.77
C THR A 172 5.04 10.40 -5.28
N VAL A 173 4.32 10.33 -4.15
CA VAL A 173 3.91 9.07 -3.52
C VAL A 173 2.58 8.57 -4.06
N VAL A 174 1.69 9.46 -4.49
CA VAL A 174 0.34 9.11 -4.93
C VAL A 174 0.25 9.08 -6.44
N LEU A 175 0.64 10.15 -7.15
CA LEU A 175 0.44 10.25 -8.60
C LEU A 175 1.44 9.45 -9.42
N ALA A 176 2.69 9.30 -8.95
CA ALA A 176 3.71 8.53 -9.68
C ALA A 176 3.32 7.04 -9.83
N PRO A 177 2.87 6.31 -8.78
CA PRO A 177 2.38 4.93 -8.95
C PRO A 177 1.25 4.80 -9.97
N ILE A 178 0.38 5.81 -10.08
CA ILE A 178 -0.71 5.84 -11.08
C ILE A 178 -0.13 5.88 -12.48
N PHE A 179 0.76 6.85 -12.72
CA PHE A 179 1.44 6.98 -14.02
C PHE A 179 2.12 5.67 -14.40
N TRP A 180 2.78 5.01 -13.43
CA TRP A 180 3.45 3.74 -13.67
C TRP A 180 2.52 2.61 -14.06
N TYR A 181 1.38 2.50 -13.39
CA TYR A 181 0.34 1.53 -13.76
C TYR A 181 -0.18 1.78 -15.18
N ILE A 182 -0.48 3.03 -15.53
CA ILE A 182 -0.99 3.43 -16.85
C ILE A 182 0.06 3.17 -17.95
N ALA A 183 1.27 3.66 -17.76
CA ALA A 183 2.36 3.49 -18.72
C ALA A 183 2.67 2.00 -18.95
N SER A 184 2.56 1.18 -17.92
CA SER A 184 2.72 -0.28 -18.01
C SER A 184 1.57 -0.95 -18.76
N LEU A 185 0.32 -0.57 -18.49
CA LEU A 185 -0.82 -1.08 -19.26
C LEU A 185 -0.66 -0.76 -20.75
N LEU A 186 -0.35 0.49 -21.09
CA LEU A 186 -0.12 0.94 -22.47
C LEU A 186 1.05 0.22 -23.13
N TYR A 187 2.11 -0.07 -22.38
CA TYR A 187 3.23 -0.87 -22.86
C TYR A 187 2.76 -2.24 -23.35
N PHE A 188 1.87 -2.90 -22.62
CA PHE A 188 1.42 -4.26 -22.97
C PHE A 188 0.26 -4.30 -23.96
N THR A 189 -0.61 -3.29 -23.98
CA THR A 189 -1.80 -3.28 -24.84
C THR A 189 -1.58 -2.60 -26.19
N GLN A 190 -0.93 -1.43 -26.23
CA GLN A 190 -0.87 -0.60 -27.44
C GLN A 190 0.54 -0.47 -28.03
N TYR A 191 1.56 -0.36 -27.18
CA TYR A 191 2.91 0.07 -27.60
C TYR A 191 3.99 -1.00 -27.48
N LYS A 192 3.62 -2.28 -27.29
CA LYS A 192 4.57 -3.39 -27.09
C LYS A 192 5.56 -3.53 -28.26
N SER A 193 5.12 -3.26 -29.48
CA SER A 193 5.94 -3.31 -30.70
C SER A 193 6.68 -2.00 -30.99
N ASN A 194 6.30 -0.88 -30.37
CA ASN A 194 6.87 0.44 -30.67
C ASN A 194 8.25 0.63 -30.00
N LYS A 195 9.33 0.54 -30.79
CA LYS A 195 10.72 0.65 -30.29
C LYS A 195 10.97 1.93 -29.49
N LYS A 196 10.47 3.09 -29.94
CA LYS A 196 10.67 4.38 -29.27
C LYS A 196 10.02 4.37 -27.87
N TYR A 197 8.77 3.93 -27.79
CA TYR A 197 8.05 3.84 -26.52
C TYR A 197 8.75 2.91 -25.53
N ARG A 198 9.20 1.72 -25.98
CA ARG A 198 9.93 0.78 -25.11
C ARG A 198 11.20 1.40 -24.53
N THR A 199 11.97 2.14 -25.33
CA THR A 199 13.19 2.79 -24.85
C THR A 199 12.86 3.86 -23.82
N ILE A 200 11.89 4.74 -24.09
CA ILE A 200 11.45 5.78 -23.15
C ILE A 200 10.96 5.14 -21.84
N PHE A 201 10.11 4.13 -21.92
CA PHE A 201 9.57 3.45 -20.75
C PHE A 201 10.68 2.86 -19.86
N LYS A 202 11.69 2.20 -20.45
CA LYS A 202 12.85 1.69 -19.72
C LYS A 202 13.68 2.79 -19.07
N LEU A 203 13.93 3.90 -19.78
CA LEU A 203 14.66 5.05 -19.25
C LEU A 203 13.93 5.68 -18.06
N LEU A 204 12.60 5.79 -18.15
CA LEU A 204 11.80 6.32 -17.05
C LEU A 204 11.84 5.39 -15.82
N ILE A 205 11.79 4.06 -16.01
CA ILE A 205 11.93 3.09 -14.90
C ILE A 205 13.29 3.27 -14.24
N PHE A 206 14.35 3.37 -15.04
CA PHE A 206 15.70 3.56 -14.55
C PHE A 206 15.84 4.88 -13.77
N ALA A 207 15.29 5.97 -14.29
CA ALA A 207 15.27 7.27 -13.62
C ALA A 207 14.57 7.22 -12.26
N GLU A 208 13.46 6.50 -12.14
CA GLU A 208 12.77 6.30 -10.85
C GLU A 208 13.57 5.51 -9.84
N ILE A 209 14.21 4.42 -10.28
CA ILE A 209 15.05 3.62 -9.41
C ILE A 209 16.21 4.49 -8.91
N ILE A 210 16.87 5.23 -9.79
CA ILE A 210 17.94 6.17 -9.42
C ILE A 210 17.42 7.24 -8.46
N PHE A 211 16.22 7.78 -8.68
CA PHE A 211 15.67 8.80 -7.80
C PHE A 211 15.30 8.23 -6.44
N TYR A 212 14.69 7.05 -6.31
CA TYR A 212 14.26 6.56 -5.00
C TYR A 212 15.32 5.76 -4.25
N LEU A 213 16.34 5.24 -4.92
CA LEU A 213 17.39 4.45 -4.27
C LEU A 213 18.11 5.23 -3.14
N PRO A 214 18.55 6.50 -3.33
CA PRO A 214 19.18 7.29 -2.28
C PRO A 214 18.21 7.76 -1.19
N SER A 215 16.92 7.89 -1.51
CA SER A 215 15.90 8.35 -0.55
C SER A 215 15.61 7.34 0.57
N GLY A 216 16.02 6.08 0.43
CA GLY A 216 15.60 5.05 1.39
C GLY A 216 14.11 4.67 1.27
N GLY A 217 13.49 4.94 0.12
CA GLY A 217 12.12 4.53 -0.19
C GLY A 217 12.04 3.21 -0.96
N LYS A 218 12.29 2.05 -0.30
CA LYS A 218 12.28 0.70 -0.95
C LYS A 218 11.13 0.52 -1.94
N LEU A 219 9.93 0.82 -1.46
CA LEU A 219 8.69 0.50 -2.14
C LEU A 219 8.45 1.43 -3.33
N LEU A 220 8.83 2.70 -3.19
CA LEU A 220 8.72 3.70 -4.25
C LEU A 220 9.70 3.41 -5.39
N ALA A 221 10.92 2.97 -5.08
CA ALA A 221 11.88 2.51 -6.09
C ALA A 221 11.39 1.28 -6.86
N LEU A 222 10.68 0.37 -6.17
CA LEU A 222 10.11 -0.83 -6.77
C LEU A 222 8.79 -0.59 -7.51
N MET A 223 8.18 0.59 -7.38
CA MET A 223 6.86 0.88 -7.94
C MET A 223 6.75 0.63 -9.44
N PRO A 224 7.67 1.15 -10.27
CA PRO A 224 7.57 1.01 -11.72
C PRO A 224 7.62 -0.46 -12.14
N ILE A 225 8.42 -1.23 -11.41
CA ILE A 225 8.58 -2.67 -11.60
C ILE A 225 7.28 -3.38 -11.19
N ILE A 226 6.77 -3.14 -9.98
CA ILE A 226 5.51 -3.74 -9.50
C ILE A 226 4.36 -3.43 -10.47
N ALA A 227 4.22 -2.18 -10.90
CA ALA A 227 3.22 -1.76 -11.87
C ALA A 227 3.35 -2.50 -13.21
N TYR A 228 4.58 -2.65 -13.72
CA TYR A 228 4.88 -3.44 -14.91
C TYR A 228 4.43 -4.89 -14.76
N PHE A 229 4.71 -5.51 -13.62
CA PHE A 229 4.32 -6.90 -13.33
C PHE A 229 2.81 -7.10 -13.27
N ILE A 230 2.12 -6.20 -12.59
CA ILE A 230 0.65 -6.25 -12.45
C ILE A 230 0.00 -6.06 -13.83
N ALA A 231 0.43 -5.05 -14.59
CA ALA A 231 -0.07 -4.82 -15.94
C ALA A 231 0.21 -6.02 -16.88
N ASN A 232 1.41 -6.60 -16.81
CA ASN A 232 1.75 -7.79 -17.59
C ASN A 232 0.84 -8.97 -17.27
N TYR A 233 0.61 -9.23 -15.98
CA TYR A 233 -0.25 -10.32 -15.54
C TYR A 233 -1.70 -10.11 -15.99
N MET A 234 -2.20 -8.87 -15.94
CA MET A 234 -3.55 -8.56 -16.42
C MET A 234 -3.73 -8.86 -17.91
N VAL A 235 -2.74 -8.50 -18.73
CA VAL A 235 -2.82 -8.61 -20.20
C VAL A 235 -2.44 -10.01 -20.69
N ASN A 236 -1.36 -10.58 -20.17
CA ASN A 236 -0.74 -11.81 -20.69
C ASN A 236 -1.01 -13.06 -19.83
N GLY A 237 -1.58 -12.88 -18.63
CA GLY A 237 -1.95 -13.96 -17.72
C GLY A 237 -0.82 -14.64 -16.95
N PHE A 238 -1.20 -15.65 -16.16
CA PHE A 238 -0.37 -16.23 -15.10
C PHE A 238 0.88 -16.97 -15.60
N LYS A 239 0.80 -17.66 -16.75
CA LYS A 239 1.94 -18.46 -17.27
C LYS A 239 3.15 -17.57 -17.57
N ILE A 240 2.94 -16.40 -18.17
CA ILE A 240 4.01 -15.45 -18.48
C ILE A 240 4.46 -14.74 -17.20
N PHE A 241 3.54 -14.48 -16.27
CA PHE A 241 3.86 -13.86 -15.00
C PHE A 241 4.86 -14.67 -14.16
N ILE A 242 4.73 -15.99 -14.03
CA ILE A 242 5.66 -16.80 -13.23
C ILE A 242 7.11 -16.62 -13.70
N LYS A 243 7.35 -16.66 -15.02
CA LYS A 243 8.71 -16.50 -15.57
C LYS A 243 9.30 -15.15 -15.23
N GLN A 244 8.49 -14.09 -15.33
CA GLN A 244 8.96 -12.76 -14.99
C GLN A 244 9.10 -12.59 -13.47
N PHE A 245 8.27 -13.26 -12.66
CA PHE A 245 8.28 -13.14 -11.21
C PHE A 245 9.61 -13.62 -10.61
N ALA A 246 10.27 -14.61 -11.21
CA ALA A 246 11.63 -14.98 -10.85
C ALA A 246 12.61 -13.80 -11.06
N VAL A 247 12.48 -13.08 -12.18
CA VAL A 247 13.27 -11.87 -12.47
C VAL A 247 12.93 -10.74 -11.48
N PHE A 248 11.66 -10.59 -11.10
CA PHE A 248 11.25 -9.65 -10.07
C PHE A 248 11.95 -9.92 -8.75
N ILE A 249 11.90 -11.17 -8.27
CA ILE A 249 12.55 -11.59 -7.02
C ILE A 249 14.05 -11.29 -7.09
N LEU A 250 14.70 -11.57 -8.22
CA LEU A 250 16.11 -11.25 -8.43
C LEU A 250 16.38 -9.73 -8.37
N ILE A 251 15.56 -8.90 -9.03
CA ILE A 251 15.73 -7.44 -8.98
C ILE A 251 15.53 -6.93 -7.55
N VAL A 252 14.49 -7.39 -6.86
CA VAL A 252 14.19 -7.00 -5.48
C VAL A 252 15.32 -7.43 -4.54
N SER A 253 15.83 -8.65 -4.67
CA SER A 253 16.91 -9.15 -3.83
C SER A 253 18.22 -8.38 -4.04
N LEU A 254 18.46 -7.83 -5.24
CA LEU A 254 19.60 -6.96 -5.54
C LEU A 254 19.40 -5.51 -5.05
N LEU A 255 18.17 -4.97 -5.13
CA LEU A 255 17.88 -3.58 -4.73
C LEU A 255 17.75 -3.41 -3.21
N LEU A 256 17.26 -4.41 -2.50
CA LEU A 256 17.08 -4.35 -1.04
C LEU A 256 18.41 -4.08 -0.27
N PRO A 257 19.55 -4.73 -0.61
CA PRO A 257 20.86 -4.42 -0.05
C PRO A 257 21.27 -2.98 -0.24
N LEU A 258 21.23 -2.50 -1.49
CA LEU A 258 21.63 -1.14 -1.83
C LEU A 258 20.85 -0.11 -1.05
N HIS A 259 19.54 -0.31 -0.91
CA HIS A 259 18.69 0.55 -0.12
C HIS A 259 19.16 0.65 1.35
N ASN A 260 19.47 -0.48 2.00
CA ASN A 260 19.82 -0.48 3.42
C ASN A 260 21.11 0.32 3.69
N LEU A 261 22.00 0.45 2.69
CA LEU A 261 23.17 1.32 2.75
C LEU A 261 22.78 2.79 2.95
N PHE A 262 21.78 3.26 2.20
CA PHE A 262 21.34 4.65 2.22
C PHE A 262 20.54 5.02 3.48
N ARG A 263 19.82 4.07 4.08
CA ARG A 263 18.99 4.36 5.26
C ARG A 263 19.75 4.26 6.59
N GLY A 264 20.76 3.41 6.68
CA GLY A 264 21.34 3.00 7.96
C GLY A 264 22.47 3.88 8.52
N THR A 265 23.04 4.80 7.73
CA THR A 265 24.40 5.29 8.04
C THR A 265 24.51 6.73 8.51
N GLY A 266 23.49 7.60 8.37
CA GLY A 266 23.55 9.00 8.86
C GLY A 266 24.60 9.89 8.16
N LYS A 267 25.67 9.30 7.62
CA LYS A 267 26.62 9.79 6.62
C LYS A 267 27.17 8.55 5.91
N ILE A 268 27.09 8.51 4.58
CA ILE A 268 27.81 7.47 3.82
C ILE A 268 29.29 7.86 3.83
N SER A 269 30.02 7.36 4.81
CA SER A 269 31.49 7.39 4.86
C SER A 269 32.08 6.09 4.29
N ILE A 270 33.34 6.14 3.88
CA ILE A 270 34.12 4.95 3.50
C ILE A 270 34.10 3.91 4.64
N GLU A 271 34.06 4.36 5.90
CA GLU A 271 33.91 3.50 7.08
C GLU A 271 32.57 2.77 7.12
N SER A 272 31.45 3.43 6.79
CA SER A 272 30.17 2.71 6.68
C SER A 272 30.21 1.63 5.60
N ILE A 273 30.85 1.89 4.45
CA ILE A 273 31.02 0.89 3.38
C ILE A 273 31.88 -0.30 3.88
N LYS A 274 32.96 -0.02 4.62
CA LYS A 274 33.79 -1.06 5.26
C LYS A 274 33.02 -1.85 6.33
N LYS A 275 32.19 -1.18 7.13
CA LYS A 275 31.33 -1.81 8.15
C LYS A 275 30.29 -2.74 7.51
N ILE A 276 29.77 -2.37 6.34
CA ILE A 276 28.86 -3.18 5.53
C ILE A 276 29.58 -4.41 4.93
N GLN A 277 30.81 -4.24 4.45
CA GLN A 277 31.61 -5.36 3.95
C GLN A 277 31.85 -6.40 5.05
N LYS A 278 32.08 -5.94 6.29
CA LYS A 278 32.22 -6.80 7.47
C LYS A 278 30.88 -7.38 7.96
N SER A 279 29.75 -6.75 7.64
CA SER A 279 28.40 -7.22 7.99
C SER A 279 27.76 -8.12 6.94
N LYS A 280 28.45 -8.50 5.86
CA LYS A 280 27.91 -9.40 4.81
C LYS A 280 27.39 -10.72 5.41
N GLU A 281 28.07 -11.25 6.43
CA GLU A 281 27.65 -12.47 7.14
C GLU A 281 26.32 -12.30 7.89
N ASN A 282 25.91 -11.08 8.22
CA ASN A 282 24.67 -10.75 8.95
C ASN A 282 23.66 -9.91 8.14
N TYR A 283 23.86 -9.74 6.83
CA TYR A 283 22.96 -8.90 6.04
C TYR A 283 21.59 -9.55 5.83
N LEU A 284 21.59 -10.85 5.50
CA LEU A 284 20.35 -11.62 5.32
C LEU A 284 19.58 -11.64 6.63
N SER A 285 20.23 -11.93 7.75
CA SER A 285 19.63 -11.92 9.09
C SER A 285 19.10 -10.53 9.49
N GLN A 286 19.81 -9.44 9.17
CA GLN A 286 19.32 -8.08 9.42
C GLN A 286 18.12 -7.71 8.53
N SER A 287 18.10 -8.14 7.26
CA SER A 287 16.98 -7.88 6.34
C SER A 287 15.74 -8.69 6.69
N ILE A 288 15.96 -9.94 7.08
CA ILE A 288 14.98 -10.81 7.74
C ILE A 288 14.47 -10.07 8.96
N SER A 289 15.32 -9.74 9.93
CA SER A 289 14.95 -9.01 11.16
C SER A 289 14.16 -7.73 10.89
N GLN A 290 14.55 -6.88 9.93
CA GLN A 290 13.78 -5.68 9.58
C GLN A 290 12.40 -6.01 8.99
N THR A 291 12.28 -7.08 8.22
CA THR A 291 10.99 -7.59 7.72
C THR A 291 10.14 -8.12 8.88
N PHE A 292 10.77 -8.73 9.90
CA PHE A 292 10.10 -9.17 11.13
C PHE A 292 9.73 -8.01 12.06
N ASN A 293 10.55 -6.96 12.16
CA ASN A 293 10.18 -5.72 12.86
C ASN A 293 9.01 -5.02 12.15
N ARG A 294 8.73 -5.36 10.87
CA ARG A 294 7.47 -4.94 10.24
C ARG A 294 6.30 -5.80 10.68
N ALA A 295 6.50 -7.10 10.87
CA ALA A 295 5.53 -8.01 11.48
C ALA A 295 5.27 -7.67 12.96
N GLU A 296 6.24 -7.07 13.66
CA GLU A 296 6.09 -6.49 14.99
C GLU A 296 5.01 -5.40 15.04
N ASN A 297 4.62 -4.80 13.91
CA ASN A 297 3.49 -3.85 13.92
C ASN A 297 2.14 -4.55 14.11
N PHE A 298 2.06 -5.86 13.86
CA PHE A 298 0.95 -6.67 14.35
C PHE A 298 1.08 -6.98 15.84
N SER A 299 2.28 -6.99 16.41
CA SER A 299 2.48 -7.10 17.88
C SER A 299 1.73 -6.01 18.63
N ALA A 300 1.58 -4.80 18.05
CA ALA A 300 0.76 -3.75 18.65
C ALA A 300 -0.68 -4.20 18.90
N TYR A 301 -1.30 -4.92 17.95
CA TYR A 301 -2.62 -5.52 18.14
C TYR A 301 -2.62 -6.53 19.30
N PHE A 302 -1.63 -7.42 19.34
CA PHE A 302 -1.50 -8.42 20.42
C PHE A 302 -1.34 -7.76 21.80
N VAL A 303 -0.53 -6.69 21.91
CA VAL A 303 -0.40 -5.90 23.15
C VAL A 303 -1.71 -5.27 23.57
N PHE A 304 -2.43 -4.66 22.62
CA PHE A 304 -3.66 -3.96 22.96
C PHE A 304 -4.75 -4.91 23.46
N VAL A 305 -4.85 -6.12 22.90
CA VAL A 305 -5.82 -7.11 23.41
C VAL A 305 -5.57 -7.48 24.88
N GLU A 306 -4.31 -7.42 25.33
CA GLU A 306 -3.97 -7.73 26.73
C GLU A 306 -4.06 -6.53 27.67
N LYS A 307 -3.77 -5.32 27.19
CA LYS A 307 -3.58 -4.14 28.06
C LYS A 307 -4.67 -3.09 27.97
N VAL A 308 -5.65 -3.21 27.08
CA VAL A 308 -6.70 -2.19 26.93
C VAL A 308 -7.73 -2.32 28.04
N GLU A 309 -7.65 -1.42 29.02
CA GLU A 309 -8.66 -1.30 30.08
C GLU A 309 -9.86 -0.46 29.66
N SER A 310 -9.64 0.55 28.80
CA SER A 310 -10.67 1.46 28.31
C SER A 310 -10.58 1.68 26.81
N PHE A 311 -11.69 1.44 26.12
CA PHE A 311 -11.81 1.66 24.68
C PHE A 311 -11.86 3.15 24.34
N LEU A 312 -11.31 3.52 23.18
CA LEU A 312 -11.25 4.89 22.68
C LEU A 312 -12.58 5.38 22.10
N LYS A 313 -13.59 4.51 21.93
CA LYS A 313 -14.96 4.84 21.50
C LYS A 313 -15.03 5.68 20.21
N GLY A 314 -14.17 5.40 19.24
CA GLY A 314 -14.12 6.08 17.95
C GLY A 314 -13.25 7.33 17.89
N LYS A 315 -12.54 7.71 18.97
CA LYS A 315 -11.71 8.93 18.99
C LYS A 315 -10.67 8.98 17.87
N THR A 316 -10.08 7.85 17.49
CA THR A 316 -9.08 7.82 16.41
C THR A 316 -9.72 8.03 15.03
N TYR A 317 -11.00 7.69 14.88
CA TYR A 317 -11.77 7.85 13.64
C TYR A 317 -12.24 9.27 13.36
N ASN A 318 -12.12 10.20 14.31
CA ASN A 318 -12.34 11.63 14.08
C ASN A 318 -11.44 12.19 12.96
N GLN A 319 -10.29 11.55 12.70
CA GLN A 319 -9.43 11.89 11.59
C GLN A 319 -10.10 11.66 10.23
N ILE A 320 -11.00 10.69 10.08
CA ILE A 320 -11.68 10.40 8.81
C ILE A 320 -12.43 11.63 8.29
N PHE A 321 -13.15 12.31 9.19
CA PHE A 321 -13.98 13.46 8.85
C PHE A 321 -13.17 14.74 8.69
N SER A 322 -12.12 14.90 9.49
CA SER A 322 -11.30 16.11 9.48
C SER A 322 -10.21 16.08 8.43
N ALA A 323 -9.69 14.91 8.06
CA ALA A 323 -8.53 14.78 7.19
C ALA A 323 -8.68 15.37 5.78
N PRO A 324 -9.84 15.25 5.09
CA PRO A 324 -10.04 15.83 3.76
C PRO A 324 -9.89 17.35 3.71
N ILE A 325 -10.13 18.04 4.82
CA ILE A 325 -10.14 19.51 4.87
C ILE A 325 -8.71 20.03 5.09
N PRO A 326 -8.11 20.75 4.14
CA PRO A 326 -6.80 21.37 4.32
C PRO A 326 -6.78 22.32 5.53
N ARG A 327 -5.66 22.39 6.26
CA ARG A 327 -5.53 23.28 7.43
C ARG A 327 -5.72 24.76 7.08
N PHE A 328 -5.50 25.15 5.83
CA PHE A 328 -5.82 26.50 5.34
C PHE A 328 -7.31 26.85 5.50
N PHE A 329 -8.22 25.90 5.27
CA PHE A 329 -9.66 26.11 5.44
C PHE A 329 -10.15 25.82 6.87
N TRP A 330 -9.41 25.02 7.64
CA TRP A 330 -9.75 24.69 9.03
C TRP A 330 -8.52 24.80 9.93
N HIS A 331 -8.23 26.02 10.38
CA HIS A 331 -7.07 26.33 11.21
C HIS A 331 -7.04 25.49 12.50
N ASN A 332 -8.19 25.38 13.18
CA ASN A 332 -8.37 24.59 14.40
C ASN A 332 -8.70 23.11 14.15
N LYS A 333 -8.28 22.56 13.00
CA LYS A 333 -8.51 21.15 12.65
C LYS A 333 -7.99 20.23 13.76
N PRO A 334 -8.83 19.31 14.27
CA PRO A 334 -8.44 18.34 15.28
C PRO A 334 -7.13 17.65 14.90
N LYS A 335 -6.21 17.53 15.86
CA LYS A 335 -5.00 16.74 15.66
C LYS A 335 -5.41 15.27 15.54
N ALA A 336 -4.75 14.54 14.65
CA ALA A 336 -4.88 13.10 14.59
C ALA A 336 -4.58 12.52 15.97
N ALA A 337 -5.24 11.42 16.34
CA ALA A 337 -4.95 10.74 17.59
C ALA A 337 -3.45 10.43 17.63
N ASN A 338 -2.80 10.84 18.72
CA ASN A 338 -1.36 10.76 18.80
C ASN A 338 -0.98 9.30 19.03
N ALA A 339 -0.52 8.63 17.97
CA ALA A 339 -0.09 7.23 18.04
C ALA A 339 0.99 7.04 19.13
N ASN A 340 1.89 8.01 19.31
CA ASN A 340 2.88 8.00 20.40
C ASN A 340 2.20 7.96 21.78
N GLU A 341 1.20 8.81 22.01
CA GLU A 341 0.45 8.84 23.27
C GLU A 341 -0.26 7.52 23.54
N ILE A 342 -0.90 6.94 22.51
CA ILE A 342 -1.52 5.62 22.60
C ILE A 342 -0.46 4.55 22.93
N GLY A 343 0.69 4.60 22.26
CA GLY A 343 1.81 3.70 22.49
C GLY A 343 2.30 3.75 23.94
N ARG A 344 2.46 4.95 24.49
CA ARG A 344 2.87 5.13 25.89
C ARG A 344 1.78 4.69 26.86
N LYS A 345 0.53 5.07 26.61
CA LYS A 345 -0.62 4.70 27.46
C LYS A 345 -0.73 3.19 27.66
N TYR A 346 -0.51 2.41 26.60
CA TYR A 346 -0.60 0.95 26.66
C TYR A 346 0.77 0.25 26.77
N GLY A 347 1.83 0.99 27.10
CA GLY A 347 3.17 0.44 27.36
C GLY A 347 3.82 -0.27 26.18
N LEU A 348 3.52 0.16 24.94
CA LEU A 348 4.32 -0.15 23.75
C LEU A 348 5.57 0.74 23.68
N LEU A 349 5.45 1.95 24.20
CA LEU A 349 6.54 2.91 24.29
C LEU A 349 6.76 3.22 25.76
N GLY A 350 8.01 3.19 26.21
CA GLY A 350 8.38 3.68 27.54
C GLY A 350 8.36 5.20 27.58
N ASN A 351 9.43 5.82 28.06
CA ASN A 351 9.58 7.29 28.07
C ASN A 351 9.99 7.87 26.69
N ASP A 352 9.59 7.24 25.59
CA ASP A 352 9.85 7.71 24.23
C ASP A 352 8.71 8.60 23.73
N PHE A 353 8.98 9.89 23.56
CA PHE A 353 8.02 10.91 23.10
C PHE A 353 8.11 11.20 21.60
N ILE A 354 9.03 10.55 20.90
CA ILE A 354 9.36 10.84 19.50
C ILE A 354 8.81 9.73 18.60
N THR A 355 8.95 8.47 19.01
CA THR A 355 8.54 7.33 18.20
C THR A 355 7.02 7.20 18.17
N SER A 356 6.43 6.99 16.99
CA SER A 356 5.01 6.62 16.88
C SER A 356 4.90 5.14 16.53
N PRO A 357 4.21 4.32 17.36
CA PRO A 357 4.00 2.92 17.03
C PRO A 357 3.05 2.85 15.83
N ALA A 358 3.28 1.86 14.98
CA ALA A 358 2.47 1.70 13.80
C ALA A 358 1.20 0.92 14.17
N ILE A 359 0.10 1.65 14.39
CA ILE A 359 -1.20 1.11 14.76
C ILE A 359 -1.96 0.80 13.48
N GLY A 360 -1.89 -0.44 13.03
CA GLY A 360 -2.66 -0.92 11.87
C GLY A 360 -4.17 -0.87 12.13
N MET A 361 -4.97 -0.93 11.06
CA MET A 361 -6.42 -0.72 11.15
C MET A 361 -7.19 -1.74 12.00
N TRP A 362 -6.75 -3.01 12.07
CA TRP A 362 -7.33 -3.99 13.01
C TRP A 362 -7.01 -3.64 14.47
N ALA A 363 -5.77 -3.24 14.74
CA ALA A 363 -5.35 -2.76 16.06
C ALA A 363 -6.16 -1.53 16.49
N GLU A 364 -6.33 -0.58 15.57
CA GLU A 364 -7.14 0.61 15.79
C GLU A 364 -8.61 0.27 16.04
N ALA A 365 -9.19 -0.65 15.28
CA ALA A 365 -10.58 -1.07 15.48
C ALA A 365 -10.80 -1.72 16.84
N TYR A 366 -9.86 -2.55 17.28
CA TYR A 366 -9.88 -3.12 18.63
C TYR A 366 -9.72 -2.05 19.71
N LEU A 367 -8.79 -1.11 19.56
CA LEU A 367 -8.61 -0.01 20.50
C LEU A 367 -9.87 0.83 20.69
N ASN A 368 -10.69 0.99 19.64
CA ASN A 368 -11.89 1.81 19.69
C ASN A 368 -13.11 1.07 20.23
N PHE A 369 -13.27 -0.21 19.92
CA PHE A 369 -14.53 -0.94 20.16
C PHE A 369 -14.34 -2.39 20.63
N GLY A 370 -13.12 -2.83 20.92
CA GLY A 370 -12.82 -4.21 21.30
C GLY A 370 -13.13 -5.20 20.17
N PHE A 371 -13.63 -6.38 20.53
CA PHE A 371 -13.92 -7.45 19.56
C PHE A 371 -15.00 -7.07 18.54
N SER A 372 -16.00 -6.25 18.93
CA SER A 372 -17.02 -5.77 17.99
C SER A 372 -16.41 -4.86 16.92
N GLY A 373 -15.36 -4.09 17.27
CA GLY A 373 -14.59 -3.29 16.34
C GLY A 373 -13.94 -4.10 15.22
N LEU A 374 -13.36 -5.25 15.55
CA LEU A 374 -12.72 -6.15 14.58
C LEU A 374 -13.72 -6.76 13.61
N PHE A 375 -14.91 -7.12 14.09
CA PHE A 375 -15.98 -7.59 13.23
C PHE A 375 -16.48 -6.46 12.32
N LEU A 376 -16.72 -5.28 12.89
CA LEU A 376 -17.20 -4.11 12.17
C LEU A 376 -16.23 -3.68 11.08
N ILE A 377 -14.93 -3.62 11.36
CA ILE A 377 -13.94 -3.21 10.36
C ILE A 377 -13.85 -4.20 9.21
N GLY A 378 -13.90 -5.50 9.49
CA GLY A 378 -13.96 -6.54 8.45
C GLY A 378 -15.15 -6.32 7.52
N THR A 379 -16.35 -6.16 8.09
CA THR A 379 -17.59 -5.90 7.35
C THR A 379 -17.53 -4.60 6.53
N CYS A 380 -17.10 -3.49 7.14
CA CYS A 380 -16.98 -2.19 6.47
C CYS A 380 -15.99 -2.25 5.31
N MET A 381 -14.84 -2.89 5.50
CA MET A 381 -13.85 -3.07 4.44
C MET A 381 -14.36 -3.95 3.31
N SER A 382 -15.14 -5.00 3.61
CA SER A 382 -15.77 -5.83 2.59
C SER A 382 -16.71 -5.02 1.70
N ILE A 383 -17.61 -4.25 2.32
CA ILE A 383 -18.58 -3.40 1.61
C ILE A 383 -17.84 -2.37 0.76
N PHE A 384 -16.89 -1.66 1.35
CA PHE A 384 -16.15 -0.60 0.66
C PHE A 384 -15.33 -1.14 -0.52
N SER A 385 -14.57 -2.20 -0.31
CA SER A 385 -13.72 -2.79 -1.35
C SER A 385 -14.55 -3.38 -2.48
N LEU A 386 -15.69 -4.00 -2.16
CA LEU A 386 -16.59 -4.56 -3.17
C LEU A 386 -17.32 -3.46 -3.95
N PHE A 387 -17.68 -2.35 -3.31
CA PHE A 387 -18.24 -1.18 -4.00
C PHE A 387 -17.27 -0.62 -5.04
N LEU A 388 -15.98 -0.50 -4.69
CA LEU A 388 -14.94 -0.05 -5.61
C LEU A 388 -14.72 -1.02 -6.75
N PHE A 389 -14.67 -2.32 -6.45
CA PHE A 389 -14.56 -3.37 -7.46
C PHE A 389 -15.77 -3.34 -8.41
N LYS A 390 -16.99 -3.22 -7.90
CA LYS A 390 -18.21 -3.04 -8.70
C LYS A 390 -18.13 -1.79 -9.58
N HIS A 391 -17.69 -0.66 -9.03
CA HIS A 391 -17.53 0.58 -9.77
C HIS A 391 -16.52 0.43 -10.92
N MET A 392 -15.43 -0.29 -10.71
CA MET A 392 -14.48 -0.67 -11.75
C MET A 392 -15.13 -1.52 -12.84
N MET A 393 -15.88 -2.55 -12.45
CA MET A 393 -16.54 -3.47 -13.38
C MET A 393 -17.61 -2.79 -14.24
N ILE A 394 -18.33 -1.79 -13.69
CA ILE A 394 -19.38 -1.04 -14.39
C ILE A 394 -18.77 -0.03 -15.35
N ASN A 395 -17.85 0.81 -14.88
CA ASN A 395 -17.38 1.93 -15.68
C ASN A 395 -16.31 1.53 -16.68
N ARG A 396 -15.52 0.49 -16.39
CA ARG A 396 -14.42 -0.01 -17.25
C ARG A 396 -13.47 1.08 -17.74
N THR A 397 -13.38 2.18 -16.98
CA THR A 397 -12.46 3.28 -17.26
C THR A 397 -11.16 3.05 -16.51
N LEU A 398 -10.07 3.61 -17.03
CA LEU A 398 -8.78 3.63 -16.34
C LEU A 398 -8.88 4.23 -14.93
N TRP A 399 -9.70 5.26 -14.77
CA TRP A 399 -9.98 5.89 -13.48
C TRP A 399 -10.58 4.91 -12.49
N SER A 400 -11.51 4.09 -12.95
CA SER A 400 -12.21 3.12 -12.11
C SER A 400 -11.33 1.93 -11.70
N SER A 401 -10.46 1.44 -12.59
CA SER A 401 -9.45 0.43 -12.21
C SER A 401 -8.39 1.01 -11.31
N PHE A 402 -8.04 2.28 -11.52
CA PHE A 402 -7.13 2.97 -10.66
C PHE A 402 -7.68 3.11 -9.23
N TYR A 403 -8.95 3.54 -9.03
CA TYR A 403 -9.51 3.63 -7.67
C TYR A 403 -9.45 2.28 -6.94
N CYS A 404 -9.74 1.21 -7.67
CA CYS A 404 -9.64 -0.15 -7.16
C CYS A 404 -8.18 -0.47 -6.80
N TYR A 405 -7.25 -0.30 -7.73
CA TYR A 405 -5.82 -0.57 -7.57
C TYR A 405 -5.15 0.29 -6.48
N TYR A 406 -5.49 1.56 -6.35
CA TYR A 406 -4.79 2.46 -5.44
C TYR A 406 -5.13 2.21 -3.98
N ILE A 407 -6.38 1.87 -3.70
CA ILE A 407 -6.80 1.53 -2.34
C ILE A 407 -6.11 0.24 -1.91
N PHE A 408 -6.02 -0.72 -2.83
CA PHE A 408 -5.21 -1.91 -2.67
C PHE A 408 -3.73 -1.59 -2.47
N PHE A 409 -3.19 -0.69 -3.28
CA PHE A 409 -1.82 -0.21 -3.17
C PHE A 409 -1.55 0.40 -1.78
N LEU A 410 -2.41 1.31 -1.30
CA LEU A 410 -2.28 1.89 0.04
C LEU A 410 -2.30 0.82 1.13
N TYR A 411 -3.16 -0.19 0.99
CA TYR A 411 -3.24 -1.30 1.93
C TYR A 411 -1.93 -2.11 2.00
N VAL A 412 -1.36 -2.50 0.84
CA VAL A 412 -0.06 -3.21 0.76
C VAL A 412 1.09 -2.38 1.27
N THR A 413 1.08 -1.09 0.92
CA THR A 413 2.22 -0.23 1.19
C THR A 413 2.24 0.32 2.60
N ARG A 414 1.07 0.35 3.23
CA ARG A 414 0.88 0.90 4.56
C ARG A 414 -0.08 0.05 5.40
N PRO A 415 0.13 -1.26 5.57
CA PRO A 415 -0.73 -2.11 6.40
C PRO A 415 -0.81 -1.63 7.86
N GLN A 416 0.16 -0.79 8.24
CA GLN A 416 0.36 -0.17 9.54
C GLN A 416 -0.33 1.18 9.73
N SER A 417 -0.95 1.72 8.68
CA SER A 417 -1.66 2.99 8.80
C SER A 417 -2.99 2.78 9.52
N MET A 418 -3.29 3.72 10.40
CA MET A 418 -4.65 3.92 10.91
C MET A 418 -5.60 4.16 9.74
N ILE A 419 -6.83 3.68 9.87
CA ILE A 419 -7.89 3.82 8.88
C ILE A 419 -8.14 5.29 8.55
N GLY A 420 -8.03 6.19 9.54
CA GLY A 420 -8.19 7.63 9.35
C GLY A 420 -7.17 8.20 8.36
N GLY A 421 -5.93 7.73 8.42
CA GLY A 421 -4.88 8.08 7.47
C GLY A 421 -5.11 7.47 6.08
N MET A 422 -5.56 6.22 6.01
CA MET A 422 -5.88 5.58 4.73
C MET A 422 -7.05 6.28 4.01
N ILE A 423 -8.19 6.46 4.70
CA ILE A 423 -9.38 7.10 4.12
C ILE A 423 -9.07 8.54 3.71
N SER A 424 -8.30 9.27 4.51
CA SER A 424 -7.77 10.59 4.15
C SER A 424 -7.10 10.59 2.78
N ASP A 425 -6.17 9.67 2.56
CA ASP A 425 -5.40 9.62 1.32
C ASP A 425 -6.24 9.18 0.14
N VAL A 426 -7.22 8.33 0.37
CA VAL A 426 -8.25 7.96 -0.62
C VAL A 426 -9.09 9.17 -1.00
N ILE A 427 -9.56 9.97 -0.05
CA ILE A 427 -10.37 11.17 -0.33
C ILE A 427 -9.56 12.21 -1.08
N LYS A 428 -8.32 12.50 -0.67
CA LYS A 428 -7.42 13.41 -1.39
C LYS A 428 -7.23 12.96 -2.83
N LEU A 429 -7.01 11.66 -3.02
CA LEU A 429 -6.91 11.08 -4.35
C LEU A 429 -8.19 11.31 -5.16
N PHE A 430 -9.37 10.98 -4.63
CA PHE A 430 -10.65 11.20 -5.29
C PHE A 430 -10.82 12.66 -5.74
N ILE A 431 -10.50 13.61 -4.86
CA ILE A 431 -10.55 15.05 -5.19
C ILE A 431 -9.63 15.37 -6.37
N VAL A 432 -8.38 14.90 -6.33
CA VAL A 432 -7.39 15.17 -7.37
C VAL A 432 -7.79 14.57 -8.72
N LEU A 433 -8.24 13.31 -8.73
CA LEU A 433 -8.70 12.69 -9.97
C LEU A 433 -9.99 13.32 -10.49
N PHE A 434 -10.90 13.75 -9.60
CA PHE A 434 -12.09 14.47 -9.99
C PHE A 434 -11.74 15.79 -10.68
N LEU A 435 -10.81 16.57 -10.12
CA LEU A 435 -10.30 17.78 -10.74
C LEU A 435 -9.65 17.48 -12.10
N PHE A 436 -8.83 16.43 -12.21
CA PHE A 436 -8.26 16.03 -13.50
C PHE A 436 -9.33 15.65 -14.53
N LYS A 437 -10.37 14.93 -14.11
CA LYS A 437 -11.50 14.60 -14.99
C LYS A 437 -12.22 15.85 -15.50
N LEU A 438 -12.38 16.87 -14.66
CA LEU A 438 -12.94 18.17 -15.08
C LEU A 438 -12.03 18.89 -16.09
N LEU A 439 -10.71 18.89 -15.85
CA LEU A 439 -9.73 19.49 -16.76
C LEU A 439 -9.73 18.79 -18.14
N ILE A 440 -9.80 17.46 -18.17
CA ILE A 440 -9.92 16.70 -19.42
C ILE A 440 -11.18 17.11 -20.17
N LYS A 441 -12.34 17.12 -19.50
CA LYS A 441 -13.61 17.51 -20.13
C LYS A 441 -13.58 18.94 -20.67
N ALA A 442 -12.96 19.86 -19.94
CA ALA A 442 -12.80 21.24 -20.40
C ALA A 442 -11.90 21.32 -21.65
N HIS A 443 -10.80 20.56 -21.67
CA HIS A 443 -9.89 20.49 -22.81
C HIS A 443 -10.56 19.86 -24.05
N GLU A 444 -11.29 18.77 -23.88
CA GLU A 444 -12.05 18.11 -24.97
C GLU A 444 -13.07 19.07 -25.59
N LYS A 445 -13.85 19.78 -24.78
CA LYS A 445 -14.82 20.79 -25.27
C LYS A 445 -14.13 21.91 -26.04
N ARG A 446 -12.95 22.37 -25.58
CA ARG A 446 -12.18 23.40 -26.27
C ARG A 446 -11.72 22.92 -27.64
N ILE A 447 -11.19 21.71 -27.77
CA ILE A 447 -10.77 21.15 -29.07
C ILE A 447 -11.94 21.14 -30.05
N ILE A 448 -13.11 20.63 -29.62
CA ILE A 448 -14.31 20.55 -30.48
C ILE A 448 -14.71 21.94 -30.99
N TYR A 449 -14.69 22.96 -30.13
CA TYR A 449 -15.01 24.34 -30.51
C TYR A 449 -14.05 24.91 -31.57
N TRP A 450 -12.74 24.60 -31.46
CA TRP A 450 -11.74 25.08 -32.43
C TRP A 450 -11.73 24.29 -33.74
N THR A 451 -12.14 23.03 -33.73
CA THR A 451 -12.25 22.22 -34.97
C THR A 451 -13.54 22.48 -35.74
N ALA A 452 -14.55 23.08 -35.10
CA ALA A 452 -15.83 23.41 -35.72
C ALA A 452 -15.86 24.82 -36.36
N LYS A 453 -14.84 25.64 -36.08
CA LYS A 453 -14.55 26.89 -36.80
C LYS A 453 -13.52 26.61 -37.88
#